data_AF-B9HY60-F1
#
_entry.id   AF-B9HY60-F1
#
_cell.length_a   1.000
_cell.length_b   1.000
_cell.length_c   1.000
_cell.angle_alpha   90.00
_cell.angle_beta   90.00
_cell.angle_gamma   90.00
#
_symmetry.space_group_name_H-M   'P 1'
#
loop_
_entity.id
_entity.type
_entity.pdbx_description
1 polymer ?
#
loop_
_entity_poly.entity_id
_entity_poly.type
_entity_poly.pdbx_seq_one_letter_code
_entity_poly.pdbx_strand_id
1 'polypeptide(L)' 'MRLKGVWKLNGGFKLMNVDNGFFMVKFDLADDRAKIINGGPWMLFDHYLAVRNWSPEFVSSIIKINGAMV' A
#
# COMPACT_ATOMS: atom_id res chain seq x y z
N MET A 1 -13.07 -5.68 -8.48
CA MET A 1 -11.83 -5.06 -7.94
C MET A 1 -12.19 -3.82 -7.11
N ARG A 2 -12.27 -3.91 -5.78
CA ARG A 2 -12.71 -2.80 -4.89
C ARG A 2 -11.64 -1.72 -4.65
N LEU A 3 -10.35 -2.01 -4.89
CA LEU A 3 -9.22 -1.10 -4.65
C LEU A 3 -9.29 0.20 -5.48
N LYS A 4 -9.73 0.10 -6.76
CA LYS A 4 -9.93 1.26 -7.65
C LYS A 4 -10.92 2.28 -7.07
N GLY A 5 -11.98 1.80 -6.41
CA GLY A 5 -13.01 2.66 -5.82
C GLY A 5 -12.55 3.35 -4.54
N VAL A 6 -11.76 2.68 -3.71
CA VAL A 6 -11.24 3.25 -2.45
C VAL A 6 -10.21 4.34 -2.72
N TRP A 7 -9.29 4.09 -3.66
CA TRP A 7 -8.17 5.00 -3.90
C TRP A 7 -8.45 6.11 -4.92
N LYS A 8 -9.56 6.02 -5.66
CA LYS A 8 -9.97 7.00 -6.69
C LYS A 8 -8.76 7.50 -7.49
N LEU A 9 -8.02 6.54 -8.04
CA LEU A 9 -6.81 6.78 -8.83
C LEU A 9 -7.23 7.32 -10.19
N ASN A 10 -6.51 8.34 -10.65
CA ASN A 10 -6.74 8.92 -11.97
C ASN A 10 -6.07 8.08 -13.07
N GLY A 11 -4.95 7.43 -12.74
CA GLY A 11 -4.18 6.58 -13.64
C GLY A 11 -4.40 5.09 -13.42
N GLY A 12 -3.69 4.30 -14.23
CA GLY A 12 -3.54 2.88 -14.00
C GLY A 12 -2.63 2.58 -12.81
N PHE A 13 -2.77 1.37 -12.29
CA PHE A 13 -1.83 0.81 -11.34
C PHE A 13 -1.67 -0.69 -11.58
N LYS A 14 -0.53 -1.22 -11.16
CA LYS A 14 -0.25 -2.65 -11.09
C LYS A 14 -0.04 -3.06 -9.65
N LEU A 15 -0.74 -4.11 -9.24
CA LEU A 15 -0.55 -4.75 -7.95
C LEU A 15 0.35 -5.97 -8.14
N MET A 16 1.42 -6.06 -7.37
CA MET A 16 2.36 -7.17 -7.35
C MET A 16 2.36 -7.78 -5.94
N ASN A 17 2.23 -9.10 -5.84
CA ASN A 17 2.34 -9.79 -4.56
C ASN A 17 3.83 -9.99 -4.24
N VAL A 18 4.28 -9.57 -3.06
CA VAL A 18 5.67 -9.68 -2.60
C VAL A 18 5.85 -10.84 -1.61
N ASP A 19 4.76 -11.48 -1.19
CA ASP A 19 4.68 -12.56 -0.19
C ASP A 19 4.49 -12.08 1.26
N ASN A 20 4.11 -12.99 2.18
CA ASN A 20 3.83 -12.72 3.59
C ASN A 20 2.78 -11.62 3.88
N GLY A 21 1.75 -11.49 3.04
CA GLY A 21 0.71 -10.47 3.19
C GLY A 21 1.13 -9.06 2.77
N PHE A 22 2.33 -8.90 2.19
CA PHE A 22 2.79 -7.65 1.63
C PHE A 22 2.48 -7.55 0.14
N PHE A 23 2.00 -6.38 -0.25
CA PHE A 23 1.68 -6.06 -1.64
C PHE A 23 2.47 -4.83 -2.06
N MET A 24 3.02 -4.88 -3.27
CA MET A 24 3.64 -3.73 -3.91
C MET A 24 2.68 -3.18 -4.95
N VAL A 25 2.47 -1.86 -4.91
CA VAL A 25 1.64 -1.17 -5.89
C VAL A 25 2.55 -0.26 -6.71
N LYS A 26 2.55 -0.47 -8.03
CA LYS A 26 3.17 0.43 -8.98
C LYS A 26 2.08 1.31 -9.59
N PHE A 27 2.18 2.61 -9.36
CA PHE A 27 1.29 3.61 -9.96
C PHE A 27 1.89 4.11 -11.26
N ASP A 28 1.04 4.37 -12.26
CA ASP A 28 1.48 4.99 -13.51
C ASP A 28 1.67 6.51 -13.33
N LEU A 29 0.96 7.11 -12.36
CA LEU A 29 1.05 8.54 -12.03
C LEU A 29 1.70 8.75 -10.65
N ALA A 30 2.65 9.68 -10.60
CA ALA A 30 3.29 10.08 -9.34
C ALA A 30 2.32 10.80 -8.39
N ASP A 31 1.37 11.58 -8.94
CA ASP A 31 0.33 12.26 -8.16
C ASP A 31 -0.58 11.28 -7.42
N ASP A 32 -0.98 10.20 -8.09
CA ASP A 32 -1.75 9.12 -7.47
C ASP A 32 -0.96 8.48 -6.32
N ARG A 33 0.33 8.20 -6.52
CA ARG A 33 1.20 7.68 -5.47
C ARG A 33 1.29 8.64 -4.27
N ALA A 34 1.51 9.93 -4.52
CA ALA A 34 1.62 10.94 -3.47
C ALA A 34 0.31 11.08 -2.68
N LYS A 35 -0.84 11.04 -3.37
CA LYS A 35 -2.17 11.07 -2.75
C LYS A 35 -2.41 9.88 -1.83
N ILE A 36 -1.98 8.67 -2.21
CA ILE A 36 -2.17 7.48 -1.37
C ILE A 36 -1.24 7.49 -0.15
N ILE A 37 0.03 7.91 -0.31
CA ILE A 37 0.99 8.01 0.79
C ILE A 37 0.57 9.10 1.79
N ASN A 38 0.14 10.26 1.30
CA ASN A 38 -0.19 11.40 2.15
C ASN A 38 -1.64 11.38 2.66
N GLY A 39 -2.53 10.63 2.01
CA GLY A 39 -3.96 10.61 2.32
C GLY A 39 -4.40 9.58 3.36
N GLY A 40 -3.47 8.96 4.10
CA GLY A 40 -3.77 7.86 5.02
C GLY A 40 -4.64 8.26 6.23
N PRO A 41 -5.18 7.26 6.98
CA PRO A 41 -5.08 5.81 6.78
C PRO A 41 -6.22 5.23 5.93
N TRP A 42 -5.90 4.25 5.08
CA TRP A 42 -6.87 3.58 4.20
C TRP A 42 -7.38 2.29 4.84
N MET A 43 -8.70 2.12 4.90
CA MET A 43 -9.34 0.91 5.42
C MET A 43 -9.80 0.02 4.26
N LEU A 44 -9.42 -1.24 4.29
CA LEU A 44 -9.84 -2.24 3.31
C LEU A 44 -10.31 -3.50 4.04
N PHE A 45 -11.60 -3.82 3.92
CA PHE A 45 -12.22 -4.99 4.57
C PHE A 45 -11.91 -5.06 6.07
N ASP A 46 -12.13 -3.96 6.79
CA ASP A 46 -11.88 -3.84 8.24
C ASP A 46 -10.40 -3.97 8.67
N HIS A 47 -9.47 -4.02 7.72
CA HIS A 47 -8.03 -3.95 7.98
C HIS A 47 -7.47 -2.59 7.57
N TYR A 48 -6.65 -1.99 8.43
CA TYR A 48 -5.89 -0.79 8.10
C TYR A 48 -4.71 -1.13 7.20
N LEU A 49 -4.58 -0.43 6.09
CA LEU A 49 -3.44 -0.55 5.21
C LEU A 49 -2.35 0.44 5.62
N ALA A 50 -1.22 -0.10 6.05
CA ALA A 50 0.01 0.67 6.18
C ALA A 50 0.62 0.85 4.78
N VAL A 51 0.65 2.09 4.30
CA VAL A 51 1.31 2.45 3.04
C VAL A 51 2.65 3.07 3.36
N ARG A 52 3.70 2.62 2.69
CA ARG A 52 5.04 3.23 2.78
C ARG A 52 5.67 3.35 1.40
N ASN A 53 6.60 4.29 1.26
CA ASN A 53 7.44 4.37 0.07
C ASN A 53 8.20 3.04 -0.09
N TRP A 54 8.26 2.55 -1.32
CA TRP A 54 9.12 1.42 -1.65
C TRP A 54 10.58 1.78 -1.36
N SER A 55 11.31 0.84 -0.75
CA SER A 55 12.74 0.91 -0.55
C SER A 55 13.36 -0.38 -1.07
N PRO A 56 14.49 -0.34 -1.80
CA PRO A 56 15.19 -1.55 -2.24
C PRO A 56 15.70 -2.41 -1.08
N GLU A 57 15.83 -1.82 0.11
CA GLU A 57 16.20 -2.53 1.35
C GLU A 57 14.99 -3.19 2.04
N PHE A 58 13.82 -3.19 1.40
CA PHE A 58 12.63 -3.83 1.95
C PHE A 58 12.76 -5.35 1.86
N VAL A 59 12.98 -6.00 3.01
CA VAL A 59 12.99 -7.45 3.13
C VAL A 59 11.74 -7.90 3.88
N SER A 60 10.77 -8.48 3.18
CA SER A 60 9.50 -8.96 3.74
C SER A 60 9.68 -9.93 4.90
N SER A 61 10.76 -10.74 4.89
CA SER A 61 11.11 -11.70 5.93
C SER A 61 11.63 -11.07 7.25
N ILE A 62 12.02 -9.79 7.22
CA ILE A 62 12.57 -9.08 8.40
C ILE A 62 11.50 -8.19 9.06
N ILE A 63 10.40 -7.92 8.37
CA ILE A 63 9.30 -7.11 8.91
C ILE A 63 8.50 -7.94 9.93
N LYS A 64 8.93 -7.88 11.19
CA LYS A 64 8.05 -8.18 12.32
C LYS A 64 7.07 -7.02 12.43
N ILE A 65 5.82 -7.26 12.07
CA ILE A 65 4.72 -6.35 12.41
C ILE A 65 4.55 -6.51 13.93
N ASN A 66 5.33 -5.75 14.71
CA ASN A 66 5.11 -5.68 16.15
C ASN A 66 3.73 -5.05 16.33
N GLY A 67 2.75 -5.89 16.65
CA GLY A 67 1.44 -5.44 17.09
C GLY A 67 1.62 -4.58 18.33
N ALA A 68 1.57 -3.26 18.14
CA ALA A 68 1.41 -2.29 19.19
C ALA A 68 0.74 -1.07 18.57
N MET A 69 -0.59 -1.15 18.42
CA MET A 69 -1.41 0.04 18.58
C MET A 69 -1.86 0.01 20.04
N VAL A 70 -1.15 0.76 20.89
CA VAL A 70 -1.65 1.23 22.18
C VAL A 70 -2.27 2.61 21.95
#